data_AF-A0A0R1YQ80-F1
#
_entry.id   AF-A0A0R1YQ80-F1
#
_cell.length_a   1.000
_cell.length_b   1.000
_cell.length_c   1.000
_cell.angle_alpha   90.00
_cell.angle_beta   90.00
_cell.angle_gamma   90.00
#
_symmetry.space_group_name_H-M   'P 1'
#
loop_
_entity.id
_entity.type
_entity.pdbx_description
1 polymer ?
#
loop_
_entity_poly.entity_id
_entity_poly.type
_entity_poly.pdbx_seq_one_letter_code
_entity_poly.pdbx_strand_id
1 'polypeptide(L)' 'MNLMAKQPYTEARKRANQKWDAAHKERARYISRRSQARGFIRNFATMEDLQELQELIKERQDFLNGGTD' A
#
# COMPACT_ATOMS: atom_id res chain seq x y z
N MET A 1 8.74 15.72 -28.16
CA MET A 1 8.14 14.96 -27.03
C MET A 1 6.62 15.06 -27.15
N ASN A 2 5.94 13.97 -27.47
CA ASN A 2 4.46 13.97 -27.53
C ASN A 2 3.92 13.66 -26.13
N LEU A 3 3.51 14.70 -25.40
CA LEU A 3 2.68 14.57 -24.20
C LEU A 3 1.30 14.10 -24.65
N MET A 4 1.16 12.79 -24.83
CA MET A 4 -0.12 12.18 -25.16
C MET A 4 -1.01 12.33 -23.93
N ALA A 5 -1.80 13.40 -23.88
CA ALA A 5 -2.82 13.60 -22.87
C ALA A 5 -3.68 12.33 -22.81
N LYS A 6 -3.64 11.64 -21.66
CA LYS A 6 -4.32 10.37 -21.45
C LYS A 6 -5.82 10.61 -21.74
N GLN A 7 -6.30 10.09 -22.87
CA GLN A 7 -7.70 10.22 -23.26
C GLN A 7 -8.59 9.71 -22.10
N PRO A 8 -9.62 10.47 -21.68
CA PRO A 8 -10.47 10.06 -20.58
C PRO A 8 -11.16 8.73 -20.92
N TYR A 9 -11.22 7.83 -19.96
CA TYR A 9 -11.87 6.54 -20.16
C TYR A 9 -13.35 6.73 -20.53
N THR A 10 -13.85 5.92 -21.47
CA THR A 10 -15.28 5.84 -21.76
C THR A 10 -16.05 5.40 -20.51
N GLU A 11 -17.33 5.78 -20.39
CA GLU A 11 -18.16 5.41 -19.23
C GLU A 11 -18.23 3.88 -19.02
N ALA A 12 -18.25 3.11 -20.11
CA ALA A 12 -18.19 1.65 -20.04
C ALA A 12 -16.89 1.15 -19.39
N ARG A 13 -15.74 1.74 -19.77
CA ARG A 13 -14.43 1.40 -19.20
C ARG A 13 -14.30 1.86 -17.76
N LYS A 14 -14.87 3.02 -17.39
CA LYS A 14 -14.95 3.47 -16.00
C LYS A 14 -15.72 2.47 -15.13
N ARG A 15 -16.89 2.01 -15.57
CA ARG A 15 -17.69 1.00 -14.84
C ARG A 15 -16.97 -0.34 -14.71
N ALA A 16 -16.30 -0.79 -15.76
CA ALA A 16 -15.50 -2.02 -15.73
C ALA A 16 -14.33 -1.92 -14.74
N ASN A 17 -13.60 -0.80 -14.75
CA ASN A 17 -12.53 -0.54 -13.78
C ASN A 17 -13.09 -0.49 -12.35
N GLN A 18 -14.20 0.22 -12.12
CA GLN A 18 -14.84 0.27 -10.80
C GLN A 18 -15.24 -1.12 -10.29
N LYS A 19 -15.75 -2.00 -11.16
CA LYS A 19 -16.09 -3.37 -10.79
C LYS A 19 -14.85 -4.20 -10.45
N TRP A 20 -13.78 -4.05 -11.23
CA TRP A 20 -12.52 -4.75 -11.00
C TRP A 20 -11.84 -4.24 -9.72
N ASP A 21 -11.75 -2.92 -9.53
CA ASP A 21 -11.26 -2.28 -8.32
C ASP A 21 -12.08 -2.73 -7.11
N ALA A 22 -13.40 -2.90 -7.29
CA ALA A 22 -14.28 -3.37 -6.23
C ALA A 22 -14.01 -4.83 -5.82
N ALA A 23 -13.65 -5.69 -6.76
CA ALA A 23 -13.26 -7.07 -6.50
C ALA A 23 -11.85 -7.18 -5.90
N HIS A 24 -10.98 -6.19 -6.12
CA HIS A 24 -9.58 -6.19 -5.68
C HIS A 24 -9.28 -5.14 -4.60
N LYS A 25 -10.30 -4.64 -3.90
CA LYS A 25 -10.16 -3.58 -2.88
C LYS A 25 -9.12 -3.92 -1.84
N GLU A 26 -9.05 -5.16 -1.38
CA GLU A 26 -8.10 -5.57 -0.34
C GLU A 26 -6.66 -5.52 -0.84
N ARG A 27 -6.39 -6.04 -2.03
CA ARG A 27 -5.06 -5.96 -2.65
C ARG A 27 -4.66 -4.50 -2.89
N ALA A 28 -5.57 -3.66 -3.36
CA ALA A 28 -5.32 -2.24 -3.55
C ALA A 28 -5.00 -1.53 -2.22
N ARG A 29 -5.78 -1.80 -1.16
CA ARG A 29 -5.53 -1.30 0.20
C ARG A 29 -4.17 -1.75 0.72
N TYR A 30 -3.81 -3.02 0.53
CA TYR A 30 -2.51 -3.56 0.90
C TYR A 30 -1.36 -2.79 0.22
N ILE A 31 -1.42 -2.62 -1.11
CA ILE A 31 -0.40 -1.89 -1.87
C ILE A 31 -0.31 -0.43 -1.40
N SER A 32 -1.44 0.24 -1.22
CA SER A 32 -1.50 1.62 -0.74
C SER A 32 -0.85 1.77 0.64
N ARG A 33 -1.24 0.93 1.62
CA ARG A 33 -0.65 0.93 2.97
C ARG A 33 0.86 0.69 2.94
N ARG A 34 1.31 -0.29 2.15
CA ARG A 34 2.73 -0.61 1.99
C ARG A 34 3.52 0.56 1.42
N SER A 35 2.99 1.24 0.40
CA SER A 35 3.64 2.40 -0.21
C SER A 35 3.70 3.60 0.75
N GLN A 36 2.62 3.85 1.49
CA GLN A 36 2.59 4.92 2.49
C GLN A 36 3.59 4.66 3.62
N ALA A 37 3.63 3.45 4.18
CA ALA A 37 4.61 3.08 5.21
C ALA A 37 6.05 3.26 4.71
N ARG A 38 6.35 2.79 3.49
CA ARG A 38 7.67 2.98 2.86
C ARG A 38 8.04 4.44 2.64
N GLY A 39 7.06 5.31 2.38
CA GLY A 39 7.26 6.74 2.19
C GLY A 39 7.53 7.44 3.52
N PHE A 40 6.73 7.12 4.53
CA PHE A 40 6.86 7.62 5.89
C PHE A 40 8.26 7.34 6.47
N ILE A 41 8.66 6.07 6.49
CA ILE A 41 9.97 5.64 7.01
C ILE A 41 11.13 6.33 6.29
N ARG A 42 11.02 6.55 4.97
CA ARG A 42 12.13 7.13 4.19
C ARG A 42 12.26 8.63 4.35
N ASN A 43 11.13 9.34 4.41
CA ASN A 43 11.11 10.78 4.16
C ASN A 43 10.61 11.61 5.34
N PHE A 44 9.93 11.01 6.33
CA PHE A 44 9.21 11.74 7.36
C PHE A 44 9.52 11.30 8.79
N ALA A 45 9.77 10.00 9.02
CA ALA A 45 9.94 9.45 10.36
C ALA A 45 11.09 10.10 11.15
N THR A 46 10.85 10.42 12.41
CA THR A 46 11.89 10.84 13.37
C THR A 46 12.66 9.63 13.92
N MET A 47 13.66 9.87 14.75
CA MET A 47 14.38 8.78 15.40
C MET A 47 13.47 7.97 16.34
N GLU A 48 12.61 8.67 17.09
CA GLU A 48 11.63 8.07 17.98
C GLU A 48 10.63 7.21 17.20
N ASP A 49 10.10 7.72 16.07
CA ASP A 49 9.22 6.95 15.18
C ASP A 49 9.91 5.67 14.69
N LEU A 50 11.19 5.76 14.31
CA LEU A 50 11.93 4.60 13.80
C LEU A 50 12.16 3.55 14.90
N GLN A 51 12.39 3.97 16.14
CA GLN A 51 12.52 3.06 17.28
C GLN A 51 11.20 2.33 17.56
N GLU A 52 10.09 3.06 17.64
CA GLU A 52 8.76 2.45 17.81
C GLU A 52 8.43 1.48 16.67
N LEU A 53 8.68 1.88 15.43
CA LEU A 53 8.41 1.02 14.26
C LEU A 53 9.27 -0.26 14.26
N GLN A 54 10.49 -0.22 14.78
CA GLN A 54 11.32 -1.41 14.93
C GLN A 54 10.72 -2.40 15.92
N GLU A 55 10.19 -1.93 17.04
CA GLU A 55 9.51 -2.76 18.03
C GLU A 55 8.26 -3.42 17.44
N LEU A 56 7.41 -2.63 16.76
CA LEU A 56 6.21 -3.13 16.08
C LEU A 56 6.54 -4.17 14.99
N ILE A 57 7.63 -3.97 14.25
CA ILE A 57 8.11 -4.94 13.25
C ILE A 57 8.52 -6.24 13.92
N LYS A 58 9.26 -6.16 15.02
CA LYS A 58 9.71 -7.32 15.77
C LYS A 58 8.53 -8.12 16.31
N GLU A 59 7.57 -7.47 16.98
CA GLU A 59 6.35 -8.13 17.46
C GLU A 59 5.58 -8.83 16.34
N ARG A 60 5.49 -8.18 15.17
CA ARG A 60 4.81 -8.77 14.01
C ARG A 60 5.55 -9.98 13.45
N GLN A 61 6.87 -9.95 13.41
CA GLN A 61 7.71 -11.08 13.00
C GLN A 61 7.58 -12.23 13.98
N ASP A 62 7.67 -11.95 15.29
CA ASP A 62 7.52 -12.93 16.36
C ASP A 62 6.14 -13.62 16.27
N PHE A 63 5.06 -12.87 16.06
CA PHE A 63 3.72 -13.44 15.83
C PHE A 63 3.64 -14.32 14.58
N LEU A 64 4.29 -13.94 13.48
CA LEU A 64 4.25 -14.69 12.22
C LEU A 64 5.12 -15.95 12.25
N ASN A 65 6.23 -15.92 12.98
CA ASN A 65 7.16 -17.04 13.12
C ASN A 65 6.73 -18.00 14.24
N GLY A 66 6.07 -17.50 15.29
CA GLY A 66 5.56 -18.25 16.44
C GLY A 66 4.24 -19.01 16.18
N GLY A 67 3.74 -19.03 14.94
CA GLY A 67 2.62 -19.86 14.51
C GLY A 67 3.04 -21.22 13.93
N THR A 68 4.24 -21.70 14.28
CA THR A 68 4.82 -22.95 13.79
C THR A 68 5.08 -23.91 14.95
N ASP A 69 4.06 -24.17 15.77
CA ASP A 69 4.02 -25.30 16.70
C ASP A 69 2.74 -26.11 16.46
#